data_AF-F7XJH1-F1
#
_entry.id   AF-F7XJH1-F1
#
_cell.length_a   1.000
_cell.length_b   1.000
_cell.length_c   1.000
_cell.angle_alpha   90.00
_cell.angle_beta   90.00
_cell.angle_gamma   90.00
#
_symmetry.space_group_name_H-M   'P 1'
#
loop_
_entity.id
_entity.type
_entity.pdbx_description
1 polymer ?
#
loop_
_entity_poly.entity_id
_entity_poly.type
_entity_poly.pdbx_seq_one_letter_code
_entity_poly.pdbx_strand_id
1 'polypeptide(L)' 'MKRGDLVTIALPVDFGKPRPALIIQADLFEDTGTVTVLLVSEALLDAPLLWPTVRPTPESGLGNRHR' A
#
# COMPACT_ATOMS: atom_id res chain seq x y z
N MET A 1 10.53 2.65 -8.23
CA MET A 1 9.08 2.62 -7.91
C MET A 1 8.38 2.10 -9.15
N LYS A 2 7.93 0.86 -9.12
CA LYS A 2 7.23 0.16 -10.19
C LYS A 2 5.87 -0.29 -9.69
N ARG A 3 4.96 -0.59 -10.62
CA ARG A 3 3.66 -1.15 -10.29
C ARG A 3 3.83 -2.42 -9.46
N GLY A 4 3.12 -2.51 -8.34
CA GLY A 4 3.23 -3.63 -7.41
C GLY A 4 4.21 -3.41 -6.25
N ASP A 5 5.06 -2.38 -6.29
CA ASP A 5 5.89 -2.03 -5.13
C ASP A 5 5.03 -1.56 -3.96
N LEU A 6 5.39 -2.00 -2.75
CA LEU A 6 4.90 -1.43 -1.50
C LEU A 6 5.86 -0.33 -1.04
N VAL A 7 5.32 0.85 -0.77
CA VAL A 7 6.09 2.03 -0.38
C VAL A 7 5.50 2.67 0.88
N THR A 8 6.36 3.21 1.72
CA THR A 8 5.93 3.96 2.91
C THR A 8 5.67 5.41 2.51
N ILE A 9 4.45 5.90 2.75
CA ILE A 9 4.07 7.30 2.48
C ILE A 9 3.73 8.04 3.77
N ALA A 10 3.99 9.34 3.78
CA ALA A 10 3.54 10.27 4.81
C ALA A 10 2.52 11.23 4.19
N LEU A 11 1.26 11.17 4.64
CA LEU A 11 0.20 12.06 4.18
C LEU A 11 0.07 13.26 5.14
N PRO A 12 -0.18 14.49 4.63
CA PRO A 12 -0.36 15.65 5.49
C PRO A 12 -1.58 15.55 6.41
N VAL A 13 -1.39 16.03 7.64
CA VAL A 13 -2.36 16.49 8.67
C VAL A 13 -3.35 15.51 9.32
N ASP A 14 -3.76 14.37 8.76
CA ASP A 14 -4.74 13.49 9.47
C ASP A 14 -4.39 11.99 9.57
N PHE A 15 -3.30 11.52 8.96
CA PHE A 15 -2.99 10.08 8.90
C PHE A 15 -1.91 9.58 9.86
N GLY A 16 -1.32 10.45 10.69
CA GLY A 16 -0.35 10.07 11.72
C GLY A 16 0.94 9.44 11.16
N LYS A 17 1.42 8.34 11.77
CA LYS A 17 2.67 7.63 11.41
C LYS A 17 2.73 7.30 9.91
N PRO A 18 3.92 7.27 9.29
CA PRO A 18 4.08 6.79 7.92
C PRO A 18 3.42 5.41 7.72
N ARG A 19 2.73 5.23 6.58
CA ARG A 19 1.93 4.02 6.32
C ARG A 19 2.32 3.36 5.00
N PRO A 20 2.18 2.04 4.88
CA PRO A 20 2.37 1.34 3.62
C PRO A 20 1.27 1.68 2.60
N ALA A 21 1.66 1.82 1.34
CA ALA A 21 0.79 2.02 0.19
C ALA A 21 1.31 1.21 -1.01
N LEU A 22 0.40 0.65 -1.81
CA LEU A 22 0.71 -0.11 -3.01
C LEU A 22 0.72 0.79 -4.23
N ILE A 23 1.77 0.74 -5.05
CA ILE A 23 1.78 1.42 -6.34
C ILE A 23 0.87 0.69 -7.33
N ILE A 24 -0.16 1.38 -7.81
CA ILE A 24 -1.09 0.84 -8.81
C ILE A 24 -0.91 1.45 -10.20
N GLN A 25 -0.17 2.57 -10.28
CA GLN A 25 0.18 3.23 -11.54
C GLN A 25 0.89 2.28 -12.48
N ALA A 26 0.48 2.25 -13.74
CA ALA A 26 1.19 1.47 -14.76
C ALA A 26 2.57 2.08 -15.02
N ASP A 27 3.56 1.22 -15.25
CA ASP A 27 4.96 1.63 -15.44
C ASP A 27 5.14 2.59 -16.63
N LEU A 28 4.23 2.56 -17.61
CA LEU A 28 4.19 3.49 -18.75
C LEU A 28 4.03 4.96 -18.33
N PHE A 29 3.56 5.24 -17.12
CA PHE A 29 3.30 6.59 -16.61
C PHE A 29 4.33 7.06 -15.59
N GLU A 30 5.54 6.49 -15.55
CA GLU A 30 6.55 6.82 -14.55
C GLU A 30 7.02 8.29 -14.56
N ASP A 31 6.96 8.96 -15.71
CA ASP A 31 7.44 10.35 -15.89
C ASP A 31 6.39 11.43 -15.60
N THR A 32 5.26 11.08 -14.98
CA THR A 32 4.16 12.03 -14.70
C THR A 32 4.43 12.95 -13.51
N GLY A 33 5.56 12.80 -12.81
CA GLY A 33 5.92 13.58 -11.61
C GLY A 33 5.05 13.30 -10.38
N THR A 34 4.09 12.37 -10.49
CA THR A 34 3.23 11.89 -9.41
C THR A 34 3.09 10.37 -9.50
N VAL A 35 2.74 9.72 -8.40
CA VAL A 35 2.50 8.28 -8.36
C VAL A 35 1.14 8.00 -7.76
N THR A 36 0.32 7.22 -8.47
CA THR A 36 -0.97 6.75 -7.97
C THR A 36 -0.78 5.52 -7.07
N VAL A 37 -1.24 5.62 -5.82
CA VAL A 37 -1.10 4.56 -4.80
C VAL A 37 -2.43 4.21 -4.15
N LEU A 38 -2.55 2.98 -3.66
CA LEU A 38 -3.63 2.52 -2.79
C LEU A 38 -3.12 2.35 -1.36
N LEU A 39 -3.79 2.97 -0.39
CA LEU A 39 -3.44 2.81 1.03
C LEU A 39 -3.68 1.40 1.52
N VAL A 40 -2.74 0.86 2.28
CA VAL A 40 -2.91 -0.41 2.99
C VAL A 40 -3.49 -0.14 4.37
N SER A 41 -4.57 -0.84 4.70
CA SER A 41 -5.22 -0.80 6.01
C SER A 41 -4.98 -2.10 6.76
N GLU A 42 -4.88 -2.03 8.08
CA GLU A 42 -4.88 -3.22 8.95
C GLU A 42 -6.30 -3.75 9.21
N ALA A 43 -7.34 -3.04 8.78
CA ALA A 43 -8.71 -3.50 8.92
C ALA A 43 -8.96 -4.71 8.02
N LEU A 44 -9.37 -5.83 8.63
CA LEU A 44 -9.84 -7.00 7.91
C LEU A 44 -11.35 -6.90 7.74
N LEU A 45 -11.81 -6.76 6.49
CA LEU A 45 -13.22 -6.72 6.13
C LEU A 45 -13.59 -8.00 5.39
N ASP A 46 -14.80 -8.52 5.64
CA ASP A 46 -15.36 -9.65 4.90
C ASP A 46 -15.94 -9.19 3.55
N ALA A 47 -15.07 -8.65 2.70
CA ALA A 47 -15.41 -8.12 1.38
C ALA A 47 -14.25 -8.35 0.39
N PRO A 48 -13.84 -9.59 0.14
CA PRO A 48 -12.58 -9.91 -0.57
C PRO A 48 -12.51 -9.40 -2.02
N LEU A 49 -13.66 -9.14 -2.66
CA LEU A 49 -13.72 -8.56 -4.00
C LEU A 49 -13.46 -7.05 -4.03
N LEU A 50 -13.68 -6.36 -2.90
CA LEU A 50 -13.52 -4.91 -2.77
C LEU A 50 -12.24 -4.56 -1.97
N TRP A 51 -11.92 -5.39 -0.97
CA TRP A 51 -10.73 -5.30 -0.11
C TRP A 51 -9.96 -6.61 -0.14
N PRO A 52 -9.12 -6.83 -1.17
CA PRO A 52 -8.27 -8.02 -1.20
C PRO A 52 -7.27 -7.99 -0.04
N THR A 53 -7.23 -9.09 0.72
CA THR A 53 -6.28 -9.26 1.82
C THR A 53 -4.88 -9.55 1.30
N VAL A 54 -3.91 -8.72 1.67
CA VAL A 54 -2.49 -8.96 1.39
C VAL A 54 -1.86 -9.62 2.61
N ARG A 55 -1.29 -10.82 2.43
CA ARG A 55 -0.54 -11.51 3.49
C ARG A 55 0.87 -10.90 3.60
N PRO A 56 1.32 -10.52 4.80
CA PRO A 56 2.70 -10.11 5.01
C PRO A 56 3.68 -11.21 4.61
N THR A 57 4.73 -10.82 3.90
CA THR A 57 5.93 -11.64 3.66
C THR A 57 7.16 -10.93 4.23
N PRO A 58 8.28 -11.63 4.48
CA PRO A 58 9.51 -11.00 4.96
C PRO A 58 9.99 -9.83 4.07
N GLU A 59 9.70 -9.89 2.78
CA GLU A 59 10.10 -8.90 1.78
C GLU A 59 9.10 -7.75 1.62
N SER A 60 7.84 -7.95 2.07
CA SER A 60 6.75 -7.00 1.85
C SER A 60 6.83 -5.71 2.68
N GLY A 61 7.62 -5.71 3.76
CA GLY A 61 7.66 -4.60 4.72
C GLY A 61 6.34 -4.38 5.50
N LEU A 62 5.35 -5.25 5.34
CA LEU A 62 4.11 -5.24 6.11
C LEU A 62 4.36 -5.88 7.49
N GLY A 63 3.74 -5.31 8.53
CA GLY A 63 3.89 -5.84 9.90
C GLY A 63 3.33 -7.25 10.03
N ASN A 64 4.10 -8.15 10.64
CA ASN A 64 3.61 -9.47 11.02
C ASN A 64 2.59 -9.33 12.16
N ARG A 65 1.31 -9.66 11.93
CA ARG A 65 0.40 -10.04 13.02
C ARG A 65 0.31 -11.56 13.09
N HIS A 66 1.12 -12.14 13.98
CA HIS A 66 0.69 -13.24 14.81
C HIS A 66 -0.23 -12.66 15.89
N ARG A 67 -1.54 -12.89 15.77
CA ARG A 67 -2.41 -12.93 16.94
C ARG A 67 -3.54 -13.90 16.70
#